data_AF-A0A7Y1USB7-F1
#
_entry.id   AF-A0A7Y1USB7-F1
#
_cell.length_a   1.000
_cell.length_b   1.000
_cell.length_c   1.000
_cell.angle_alpha   90.00
_cell.angle_beta   90.00
_cell.angle_gamma   90.00
#
_symmetry.space_group_name_H-M   'P 1'
#
loop_
_entity.id
_entity.type
_entity.pdbx_description
1 polymer ?
#
loop_
_entity_poly.entity_id
_entity_poly.type
_entity_poly.pdbx_seq_one_letter_code
_entity_poly.pdbx_strand_id
1 'polypeptide(L)'
;MNVFLGVAIASLSLLAWGGQTLSWLNPDLAVKWSLMEAEDDVEPTFWADIRGEAVWDAFTLWTMVVAGILLLIDDSAWPYFGLIGGGMFLYFAGRGILTRLAMQRRGLRIGAPSSVRVGLIFLAVWGLMAVLTIAASIAELA
;
A
#
# COMPACT_ATOMS: atom_id res chain seq x y z
N MET A 1 -17.86 2.22 -17.55
CA MET A 1 -17.93 3.00 -16.30
C MET A 1 -18.43 2.21 -15.07
N ASN A 2 -17.52 1.77 -14.19
CA ASN A 2 -17.86 1.20 -12.87
C ASN A 2 -17.47 2.18 -11.75
N VAL A 3 -18.34 3.16 -11.48
CA VAL A 3 -18.09 4.26 -10.53
C VAL A 3 -17.75 3.74 -9.13
N PHE A 4 -18.44 2.69 -8.67
CA PHE A 4 -18.18 2.12 -7.34
C PHE A 4 -16.74 1.59 -7.22
N LEU A 5 -16.28 0.85 -8.24
CA LEU A 5 -14.93 0.33 -8.28
C LEU A 5 -13.88 1.46 -8.35
N GLY A 6 -14.13 2.48 -9.17
CA GLY A 6 -13.27 3.66 -9.28
C GLY A 6 -13.12 4.40 -7.94
N VAL A 7 -14.23 4.63 -7.22
CA VAL A 7 -14.21 5.27 -5.89
C VAL A 7 -13.44 4.41 -4.89
N ALA A 8 -13.68 3.10 -4.87
CA ALA A 8 -13.01 2.18 -3.96
C ALA A 8 -11.49 2.15 -4.19
N ILE A 9 -11.06 1.97 -5.45
CA ILE A 9 -9.65 1.93 -5.82
C ILE A 9 -8.98 3.27 -5.49
N ALA A 10 -9.56 4.40 -5.93
CA ALA A 10 -8.98 5.72 -5.70
C ALA A 10 -8.83 6.01 -4.19
N SER A 11 -9.86 5.72 -3.39
CA SER A 11 -9.84 6.05 -1.96
C SER A 11 -8.85 5.19 -1.17
N LEU A 12 -8.85 3.87 -1.42
CA LEU A 12 -7.97 2.94 -0.70
C LEU A 12 -6.51 3.07 -1.13
N SER A 13 -6.25 3.30 -2.41
CA SER A 13 -4.89 3.55 -2.90
C SER A 13 -4.36 4.91 -2.46
N LEU A 14 -5.21 5.95 -2.39
CA LEU A 14 -4.83 7.26 -1.86
C LEU A 14 -4.46 7.17 -0.37
N LEU A 15 -5.19 6.37 0.41
CA LEU A 15 -4.82 6.09 1.80
C LEU A 15 -3.44 5.41 1.90
N ALA A 16 -3.19 4.39 1.09
CA ALA A 16 -1.91 3.69 1.07
C ALA A 16 -0.75 4.60 0.66
N TRP A 17 -0.84 5.17 -0.54
CA TRP A 17 0.21 6.00 -1.12
C TRP A 17 0.40 7.30 -0.31
N GLY A 18 -0.67 7.93 0.15
CA GLY A 18 -0.61 9.10 1.02
C GLY A 18 0.05 8.77 2.37
N GLY A 19 -0.28 7.61 2.95
CA GLY A 19 0.37 7.12 4.15
C GLY A 19 1.88 6.91 3.96
N GLN A 20 2.29 6.25 2.89
CA GLN A 20 3.72 6.01 2.60
C GLN A 20 4.48 7.31 2.28
N THR A 21 3.86 8.21 1.52
CA THR A 21 4.42 9.53 1.21
C THR A 21 4.60 10.36 2.48
N LEU A 22 3.61 10.34 3.38
CA LEU A 22 3.70 11.03 4.66
C LEU A 22 4.75 10.41 5.56
N SER A 23 4.79 9.07 5.64
CA SER A 23 5.85 8.34 6.33
C SER A 23 7.20 8.82 5.84
N TRP A 24 7.46 8.82 4.53
CA TRP A 24 8.72 9.29 3.97
C TRP A 24 9.06 10.75 4.35
N LEU A 25 8.18 11.70 4.04
CA LEU A 25 8.45 13.13 4.12
C LEU A 25 8.39 13.70 5.55
N ASN A 26 7.54 13.15 6.41
CA ASN A 26 7.34 13.62 7.77
C ASN A 26 7.02 12.43 8.71
N PRO A 27 8.05 11.65 9.11
CA PRO A 27 7.88 10.48 9.97
C PRO A 27 7.20 10.81 11.29
N ASP A 28 7.52 11.94 11.93
CA ASP A 28 6.91 12.34 13.20
C ASP A 28 5.38 12.48 13.08
N LEU A 29 4.92 13.07 11.98
CA LEU A 29 3.48 13.19 11.71
C LEU A 29 2.85 11.84 11.37
N ALA A 30 3.55 10.98 10.62
CA ALA A 30 3.08 9.63 10.33
C ALA A 30 2.92 8.78 11.59
N VAL A 31 3.87 8.86 12.53
CA VAL A 31 3.78 8.22 13.86
C VAL A 31 2.61 8.77 14.65
N LYS A 32 2.44 10.10 14.69
CA LYS A 32 1.31 10.76 15.37
C LYS A 32 -0.05 10.31 14.84
N TRP A 33 -0.14 9.97 13.56
CA TRP A 33 -1.36 9.49 12.92
C TRP A 33 -1.47 7.96 12.87
N SER A 34 -0.56 7.24 13.56
CA SER A 34 -0.53 5.78 13.62
C SER A 34 -0.37 5.12 12.24
N LEU A 35 0.28 5.79 11.30
CA LEU A 35 0.61 5.27 9.97
C LEU A 35 1.96 4.54 9.96
N MET A 36 2.75 4.74 11.00
CA MET A 36 4.09 4.19 11.18
C MET A 36 4.36 3.99 12.68
N GLU A 37 5.15 2.98 13.05
CA GLU A 37 5.61 2.81 14.44
C GLU A 37 6.61 3.91 14.81
N ALA A 38 6.81 4.20 16.10
CA ALA A 38 7.91 5.06 16.52
C ALA A 38 9.26 4.31 16.41
N GLU A 39 10.34 5.02 16.11
CA GLU A 39 11.69 4.44 16.02
C GLU A 39 12.09 3.74 17.32
N ASP A 40 11.82 4.38 18.46
CA ASP A 40 12.10 3.85 19.80
C ASP A 40 11.28 2.59 20.13
N ASP A 41 10.22 2.29 19.37
CA ASP A 41 9.33 1.15 19.59
C ASP A 41 9.67 -0.07 18.73
N VAL A 42 10.69 0.01 17.88
CA VAL A 42 11.06 -1.07 16.96
C VAL A 42 12.56 -1.38 16.96
N GLU A 43 12.95 -2.46 16.28
CA GLU A 43 14.35 -2.76 16.00
C GLU A 43 14.92 -1.80 14.95
N PRO A 44 16.19 -1.36 15.08
CA PRO A 44 16.82 -0.47 14.10
C PRO A 44 16.77 -1.01 12.67
N THR A 45 16.89 -2.33 12.50
CA THR A 45 16.79 -3.00 11.20
C THR A 45 15.38 -2.90 10.61
N PHE A 46 14.35 -3.03 11.44
CA PHE A 46 12.96 -2.87 10.97
C PHE A 46 12.69 -1.40 10.64
N TRP A 47 13.17 -0.47 11.47
CA TRP A 47 13.07 0.96 11.19
C TRP A 47 13.67 1.32 9.83
N ALA A 48 14.92 0.92 9.58
CA ALA A 48 15.58 1.17 8.30
C ALA A 48 14.81 0.55 7.12
N ASP A 49 14.28 -0.66 7.29
CA ASP A 49 13.48 -1.36 6.28
C ASP A 49 12.19 -0.61 5.91
N ILE A 50 11.41 -0.17 6.90
CA ILE A 50 10.15 0.54 6.66
C ILE A 50 10.35 1.98 6.17
N ARG A 51 11.47 2.62 6.55
CA ARG A 51 11.87 3.93 5.99
C ARG A 51 12.22 3.81 4.51
N GLY A 52 12.98 2.79 4.13
CA GLY A 52 13.32 2.52 2.74
C GLY A 52 12.09 2.14 1.91
N GLU A 53 11.21 1.30 2.47
CA GLU A 53 9.92 0.94 1.89
C GLU A 53 9.06 2.18 1.61
N ALA A 54 8.90 3.08 2.58
CA ALA A 54 8.11 4.30 2.42
C ALA A 54 8.58 5.18 1.25
N VAL A 55 9.90 5.29 1.03
CA VAL A 55 10.45 6.03 -0.11
C VAL A 55 10.06 5.34 -1.42
N TRP A 56 10.31 4.03 -1.52
CA TRP A 56 10.00 3.27 -2.73
C TRP A 56 8.51 3.31 -3.08
N ASP A 57 7.66 3.17 -2.06
CA ASP A 57 6.21 3.16 -2.22
C ASP A 57 5.66 4.52 -2.64
N ALA A 58 6.24 5.63 -2.14
CA ALA A 58 5.88 6.96 -2.58
C ALA A 58 6.10 7.17 -4.10
N PHE A 59 7.14 6.56 -4.67
CA PHE A 59 7.44 6.65 -6.11
C PHE A 59 6.64 5.69 -6.98
N THR A 60 6.07 4.62 -6.41
CA THR A 60 5.48 3.53 -7.20
C THR A 60 3.97 3.39 -7.04
N LEU A 61 3.44 3.60 -5.83
CA LEU A 61 2.03 3.33 -5.52
C LEU A 61 1.04 4.37 -6.08
N TRP A 62 1.50 5.55 -6.51
CA TRP A 62 0.63 6.57 -7.11
C TRP A 62 -0.08 6.06 -8.39
N THR A 63 0.51 5.07 -9.07
CA THR A 63 -0.05 4.50 -10.30
C THR A 63 -1.44 3.89 -10.09
N MET A 64 -1.71 3.29 -8.92
CA MET A 64 -3.04 2.78 -8.57
C MET A 64 -4.04 3.90 -8.28
N VAL A 65 -3.59 5.02 -7.70
CA VAL A 65 -4.43 6.22 -7.49
C VAL A 65 -4.89 6.75 -8.84
N VAL A 66 -3.97 6.85 -9.79
CA VAL A 66 -4.28 7.28 -11.17
C VAL A 66 -5.20 6.29 -11.87
N ALA A 67 -4.99 4.97 -11.71
CA ALA A 67 -5.92 3.97 -12.24
C ALA A 67 -7.36 4.19 -11.74
N GLY A 68 -7.54 4.43 -10.43
CA GLY A 68 -8.85 4.71 -9.84
C GLY A 68 -9.49 5.99 -10.38
N ILE A 69 -8.71 7.07 -10.53
CA ILE A 69 -9.20 8.34 -11.09
C ILE A 69 -9.59 8.18 -12.56
N LEU A 70 -8.75 7.53 -13.37
CA LEU A 70 -9.04 7.30 -14.79
C LEU A 70 -10.30 6.46 -14.97
N LEU A 71 -10.50 5.44 -14.13
CA LEU A 71 -11.72 4.62 -14.13
C LEU A 71 -12.98 5.44 -13.78
N LEU A 72 -12.88 6.45 -12.89
CA LEU A 72 -14.00 7.33 -12.53
C LEU A 72 -14.44 8.25 -13.68
N ILE A 73 -13.51 8.65 -14.53
CA ILE A 73 -13.79 9.51 -15.69
C ILE A 73 -13.96 8.70 -16.99
N ASP A 74 -14.02 7.37 -16.89
CA ASP A 74 -14.18 6.42 -18.00
C ASP A 74 -13.10 6.57 -19.09
N ASP A 75 -11.86 6.90 -18.68
CA ASP A 75 -10.73 7.07 -19.59
C ASP A 75 -10.10 5.72 -19.97
N SER A 76 -9.95 5.48 -21.27
CA SER A 76 -9.40 4.23 -21.83
C SER A 76 -7.99 3.85 -21.37
N ALA A 77 -7.24 4.77 -20.76
CA ALA A 77 -5.93 4.50 -20.20
C ALA A 77 -5.99 3.76 -18.85
N TRP A 78 -7.14 3.73 -18.17
CA TRP A 78 -7.27 3.14 -16.84
C TRP A 78 -6.77 1.69 -16.72
N PRO A 79 -6.99 0.77 -17.69
CA PRO A 79 -6.57 -0.63 -17.54
C PRO A 79 -5.04 -0.78 -17.51
N TYR A 80 -4.32 0.06 -18.26
CA TYR A 80 -2.85 0.04 -18.27
C TYR A 80 -2.29 0.46 -16.91
N PHE A 81 -2.84 1.53 -16.32
CA PHE A 81 -2.50 1.94 -14.96
C PHE A 81 -2.97 0.92 -13.92
N GLY A 82 -4.11 0.26 -14.13
CA GLY A 82 -4.63 -0.79 -13.26
C GLY A 82 -3.74 -2.04 -13.23
N LEU A 83 -3.16 -2.43 -14.36
CA LEU A 83 -2.17 -3.51 -14.43
C LEU A 83 -0.87 -3.15 -13.70
N ILE A 84 -0.31 -1.95 -13.96
CA ILE A 84 0.93 -1.50 -13.33
C ILE A 84 0.73 -1.31 -11.83
N GLY A 85 -0.27 -0.52 -11.45
CA GLY A 85 -0.61 -0.22 -10.06
C GLY A 85 -1.01 -1.48 -9.30
N GLY A 86 -1.77 -2.38 -9.92
CA GLY A 86 -2.09 -3.70 -9.38
C GLY A 86 -0.84 -4.54 -9.09
N GLY A 87 0.08 -4.63 -10.05
CA GLY A 87 1.35 -5.32 -9.83
C GLY A 87 2.15 -4.74 -8.66
N MET A 88 2.24 -3.41 -8.58
CA MET A 88 2.96 -2.73 -7.50
C MET A 88 2.29 -2.95 -6.14
N PHE A 89 0.96 -2.82 -6.02
CA PHE A 89 0.22 -3.04 -4.78
C PHE A 89 0.28 -4.50 -4.32
N LEU A 90 0.27 -5.46 -5.26
CA LEU A 90 0.40 -6.88 -4.92
C LEU A 90 1.78 -7.18 -4.35
N TYR A 91 2.84 -6.65 -4.97
CA TYR A 91 4.21 -6.75 -4.45
C TYR A 91 4.35 -6.09 -3.08
N PHE A 92 3.90 -4.84 -2.95
CA PHE A 92 3.88 -4.07 -1.69
C PHE A 92 3.19 -4.83 -0.57
N ALA A 93 1.97 -5.30 -0.79
CA ALA A 93 1.20 -6.07 0.19
C ALA A 93 1.93 -7.37 0.58
N GLY A 94 2.36 -8.14 -0.41
CA GLY A 94 3.04 -9.42 -0.19
C GLY A 94 4.34 -9.26 0.59
N ARG A 95 5.22 -8.35 0.13
CA ARG A 95 6.49 -8.03 0.81
C ARG A 95 6.23 -7.53 2.22
N GLY A 96 5.31 -6.57 2.41
CA GLY A 96 5.01 -5.99 3.71
C GLY A 96 4.53 -7.03 4.73
N ILE A 97 3.70 -7.99 4.30
CA ILE A 97 3.24 -9.11 5.15
C ILE A 97 4.40 -10.05 5.47
N LEU A 98 5.10 -10.53 4.44
CA LEU A 98 6.14 -11.56 4.61
C LEU A 98 7.33 -11.05 5.43
N THR A 99 7.75 -9.81 5.26
CA THR A 99 8.83 -9.20 6.06
C THR A 99 8.44 -9.13 7.54
N ARG A 100 7.23 -8.66 7.86
CA ARG A 100 6.74 -8.59 9.25
C ARG A 100 6.69 -9.98 9.89
N LEU A 101 6.15 -10.97 9.20
CA LEU A 101 6.09 -12.35 9.69
C LEU A 101 7.50 -12.96 9.88
N ALA A 102 8.41 -12.71 8.94
CA ALA A 102 9.79 -13.21 9.03
C ALA A 102 10.54 -12.60 10.22
N MET A 103 10.38 -11.29 10.46
CA MET A 103 11.00 -10.59 11.58
C MET A 103 10.40 -11.04 12.93
N GLN A 104 9.08 -11.20 13.02
CA GLN A 104 8.43 -11.74 14.22
C GLN A 104 8.90 -13.15 14.57
N ARG A 105 9.06 -14.03 13.57
CA ARG A 105 9.59 -15.38 13.78
C ARG A 105 11.02 -15.40 14.32
N ARG A 106 11.77 -14.31 14.13
CA ARG A 106 13.11 -14.11 14.68
C ARG A 106 13.11 -13.36 16.02
N GLY A 107 11.95 -13.04 16.58
CA GLY A 107 11.82 -12.32 17.84
C GLY A 107 12.18 -10.82 17.75
N LEU A 108 12.24 -10.25 16.54
CA LEU A 108 12.51 -8.82 16.37
C LEU A 108 11.28 -8.00 16.78
N ARG A 109 11.52 -6.91 17.49
CA ARG A 109 10.49 -5.93 17.85
C ARG A 109 10.10 -5.10 16.61
N ILE A 110 8.85 -5.22 16.18
CA ILE A 110 8.34 -4.54 14.98
C ILE A 110 7.13 -3.64 15.29
N GLY A 111 6.99 -3.23 16.55
CA GLY A 111 5.92 -2.36 17.03
C GLY A 111 4.93 -3.08 17.95
N ALA A 112 3.88 -2.35 18.34
CA ALA A 112 2.85 -2.87 19.23
C ALA A 112 2.03 -3.99 18.55
N PRO A 113 1.63 -5.06 19.27
CA PRO A 113 0.86 -6.16 18.67
C PRO A 113 -0.45 -5.73 17.98
N SER A 114 -1.11 -4.70 18.50
CA SER A 114 -2.31 -4.11 17.90
C SER A 114 -1.99 -3.43 16.57
N SER A 115 -0.93 -2.62 16.53
CA SER A 115 -0.53 -1.88 15.34
C SER A 115 -0.07 -2.82 14.22
N VAL A 116 0.73 -3.85 14.56
CA VAL A 116 1.13 -4.88 13.60
C VAL A 116 -0.09 -5.59 13.02
N ARG A 117 -1.09 -5.94 13.85
CA ARG A 117 -2.32 -6.59 13.38
C ARG A 117 -3.10 -5.70 12.41
N VAL A 118 -3.25 -4.42 12.73
CA VAL A 118 -3.91 -3.45 11.85
C VAL A 118 -3.15 -3.32 10.52
N GLY A 119 -1.83 -3.18 10.57
CA GLY A 119 -0.98 -3.12 9.37
C GLY A 119 -1.15 -4.34 8.47
N LEU A 120 -1.15 -5.56 9.04
CA LEU A 120 -1.38 -6.79 8.28
C LEU A 120 -2.77 -6.85 7.62
N ILE A 121 -3.81 -6.36 8.30
CA ILE A 121 -5.16 -6.29 7.73
C ILE A 121 -5.19 -5.35 6.53
N PHE A 122 -4.64 -4.14 6.65
CA PHE A 122 -4.60 -3.19 5.54
C PHE A 122 -3.77 -3.70 4.37
N LEU A 123 -2.61 -4.33 4.62
CA LEU A 123 -1.83 -4.97 3.57
C LEU A 123 -2.63 -6.07 2.85
N ALA A 124 -3.39 -6.89 3.57
CA ALA A 124 -4.24 -7.91 2.96
C ALA A 124 -5.37 -7.28 2.11
N VAL A 125 -6.00 -6.20 2.58
CA VAL A 125 -7.03 -5.46 1.84
C VAL A 125 -6.44 -4.88 0.55
N TRP A 126 -5.26 -4.24 0.62
CA TRP A 126 -4.58 -3.69 -0.54
C TRP A 126 -4.11 -4.78 -1.53
N GLY A 127 -3.67 -5.93 -1.03
CA GLY A 127 -3.34 -7.09 -1.87
C GLY A 127 -4.56 -7.66 -2.60
N LEU A 128 -5.71 -7.77 -1.92
CA LEU A 128 -6.96 -8.19 -2.57
C LEU A 128 -7.41 -7.17 -3.62
N MET A 129 -7.38 -5.88 -3.28
CA MET A 129 -7.68 -4.79 -4.21
C MET A 129 -6.81 -4.87 -5.46
N ALA A 130 -5.51 -5.16 -5.30
CA ALA A 130 -4.59 -5.34 -6.42
C ALA A 130 -5.01 -6.46 -7.36
N VAL A 131 -5.32 -7.64 -6.84
CA VAL A 131 -5.76 -8.80 -7.65
C VAL A 131 -7.05 -8.47 -8.40
N LEU A 132 -8.02 -7.86 -7.73
CA LEU A 132 -9.29 -7.47 -8.35
C LEU A 132 -9.08 -6.41 -9.45
N THR A 133 -8.18 -5.45 -9.22
CA THR A 133 -7.86 -4.41 -10.21
C THR A 133 -7.18 -5.01 -11.45
N ILE A 134 -6.25 -5.95 -11.26
CA ILE A 134 -5.60 -6.67 -12.36
C ILE A 134 -6.67 -7.43 -13.17
N ALA A 135 -7.54 -8.20 -12.50
CA ALA A 135 -8.58 -8.96 -13.18
C ALA A 135 -9.53 -8.06 -13.98
N ALA A 136 -9.97 -6.94 -13.38
CA ALA A 136 -10.81 -5.95 -14.05
C ALA A 136 -10.10 -5.32 -15.26
N SER A 137 -8.82 -5.00 -15.12
CA SER A 137 -8.02 -4.40 -16.20
C SER A 137 -7.86 -5.37 -17.38
N ILE A 138 -7.63 -6.66 -17.11
CA ILE A 138 -7.56 -7.69 -18.16
C ILE A 138 -8.91 -7.83 -18.86
N ALA A 139 -10.01 -7.83 -18.11
CA ALA A 139 -11.36 -7.97 -18.68
C ALA A 139 -11.75 -6.79 -19.58
N GLU A 140 -11.29 -5.57 -19.29
CA GLU A 140 -11.54 -4.39 -20.12
C GLU A 140 -10.73 -4.38 -21.42
N LEU A 141 -9.54 -4.98 -21.40
CA LEU A 141 -8.64 -5.04 -22.56
C LEU A 141 -8.93 -6.21 -23.51
N ALA A 142 -9.79 -7.15 -23.11
CA ALA A 142 -10.14 -8.36 -23.87
C ALA A 142 -11.33 -8.12 -24.82
#